data_AF-A0A1B6K076-F1
#
_entry.id   AF-A0A1B6K076-F1
#
_cell.length_a   1.000
_cell.length_b   1.000
_cell.length_c   1.000
_cell.angle_alpha   90.00
_cell.angle_beta   90.00
_cell.angle_gamma   90.00
#
_symmetry.space_group_name_H-M   'P 1'
#
loop_
_entity.id
_entity.type
_entity.pdbx_description
1 polymer ?
#
loop_
_entity_poly.entity_id
_entity_poly.type
_entity_poly.pdbx_seq_one_letter_code
_entity_poly.pdbx_strand_id
1 'polypeptide(L)'
;TEITTLDLYEGKTQSNTTAFSSVWNPIQPMVERQSYILPASVEMMKETITEKGITSKHILVALDNGGVLELPWVLLDPRRPLAATPDLREEAVIPYVPELPTLPEAIINYNQTLLRVSGIHTSPSGLESTCLVTVYGLDLFYTRVAPSKTFDMLKEDFDYILITAVLVGLTVSAFMTKRLAARKALKQAWK
;
A
#
# COMPACT_ATOMS: atom_id res chain seq x y z
N THR A 1 -16.14 -18.80 -3.84
CA THR A 1 -16.25 -18.00 -5.08
C THR A 1 -14.89 -18.01 -5.76
N GLU A 2 -14.83 -17.76 -7.07
CA GLU A 2 -13.57 -17.72 -7.81
C GLU A 2 -13.28 -16.29 -8.29
N ILE A 3 -12.04 -15.84 -8.11
CA ILE A 3 -11.55 -14.55 -8.60
C ILE A 3 -10.51 -14.84 -9.66
N THR A 4 -10.67 -14.28 -10.86
CA THR A 4 -9.69 -14.42 -11.95
C THR A 4 -9.11 -13.05 -12.28
N THR A 5 -7.79 -12.96 -12.34
CA THR A 5 -7.07 -11.78 -12.77
C THR A 5 -6.52 -11.95 -14.17
N LEU A 6 -6.49 -10.84 -14.91
CA LEU A 6 -5.95 -10.75 -16.25
C LEU A 6 -5.06 -9.50 -16.32
N ASP A 7 -3.77 -9.70 -16.58
CA ASP A 7 -2.82 -8.62 -16.82
C ASP A 7 -2.45 -8.58 -18.30
N LEU A 8 -2.34 -7.37 -18.83
CA LEU A 8 -2.06 -7.12 -20.24
C LEU A 8 -0.69 -6.47 -20.37
N TYR A 9 0.24 -7.14 -21.06
CA TYR A 9 1.61 -6.69 -21.27
C TYR A 9 1.87 -6.41 -22.75
N GLU A 10 2.63 -5.37 -23.05
CA GLU A 10 3.06 -5.05 -24.42
C GLU A 10 4.25 -5.91 -24.89
N GLY A 11 5.09 -6.36 -23.95
CA GLY A 11 6.32 -7.11 -24.21
C GLY A 11 7.57 -6.33 -23.79
N LYS A 12 8.73 -6.66 -24.37
CA LYS A 12 10.02 -6.04 -24.00
C LYS A 12 10.27 -4.69 -24.66
N THR A 13 9.60 -4.41 -25.77
CA THR A 13 9.77 -3.21 -26.57
C THR A 13 8.48 -2.41 -26.58
N GLN A 14 8.55 -1.14 -26.19
CA GLN A 14 7.40 -0.23 -26.28
C GLN A 14 7.20 0.22 -27.73
N SER A 15 5.96 0.16 -28.22
CA SER A 15 5.58 0.62 -29.56
C SER A 15 5.73 2.13 -29.73
N ASN A 16 5.34 2.90 -28.72
CA ASN A 16 5.48 4.36 -28.69
C ASN A 16 5.56 4.87 -27.25
N THR A 17 6.60 5.64 -26.93
CA THR A 17 6.84 6.20 -25.59
C THR A 17 6.13 7.54 -25.35
N THR A 18 5.69 8.22 -26.42
CA THR A 18 5.18 9.60 -26.35
C THR A 18 3.67 9.67 -26.26
N ALA A 19 2.96 8.84 -27.02
CA ALA A 19 1.51 8.83 -27.06
C ALA A 19 0.98 7.45 -27.40
N PHE A 20 -0.11 7.07 -26.73
CA PHE A 20 -0.90 5.90 -27.07
C PHE A 20 -1.95 6.27 -28.12
N SER A 21 -2.06 5.49 -29.19
CA SER A 21 -3.11 5.61 -30.19
C SER A 21 -3.69 4.24 -30.50
N SER A 22 -5.01 4.08 -30.35
CA SER A 22 -5.70 2.82 -30.67
C SER A 22 -5.84 2.57 -32.17
N VAL A 23 -5.57 3.58 -33.01
CA VAL A 23 -5.72 3.51 -34.47
C VAL A 23 -4.43 3.04 -35.14
N TRP A 24 -3.27 3.43 -34.59
CA TRP A 24 -1.99 3.21 -35.23
C TRP A 24 -1.29 1.98 -34.67
N ASN A 25 -1.12 0.96 -35.52
CA ASN A 25 -0.35 -0.27 -35.24
C ASN A 25 -0.68 -0.93 -33.88
N PRO A 26 -1.92 -1.42 -33.66
CA PRO A 26 -2.29 -2.07 -32.42
C PRO A 26 -1.52 -3.39 -32.27
N ILE A 27 -0.52 -3.41 -31.39
CA ILE A 27 0.13 -4.65 -30.98
C ILE A 27 -0.85 -5.42 -30.08
N GLN A 28 -1.06 -6.70 -30.38
CA GLN A 28 -1.86 -7.55 -29.50
C GLN A 28 -1.13 -7.74 -28.17
N PRO A 29 -1.74 -7.36 -27.04
CA PRO A 29 -1.09 -7.51 -25.74
C PRO A 29 -0.96 -8.99 -25.40
N MET A 30 0.15 -9.33 -24.75
CA MET A 30 0.33 -10.62 -24.08
C MET A 30 -0.56 -10.62 -22.84
N VAL A 31 -1.45 -11.61 -22.76
CA VAL A 31 -2.39 -11.73 -21.64
C VAL A 31 -1.90 -12.82 -20.71
N GLU A 32 -1.54 -12.42 -19.49
CA GLU A 32 -1.31 -13.35 -18.39
C GLU A 32 -2.57 -13.44 -17.54
N ARG A 33 -2.90 -14.65 -17.10
CA ARG A 33 -4.13 -14.90 -16.34
C ARG A 33 -3.89 -15.90 -15.25
N GLN A 34 -4.51 -15.68 -14.11
CA GLN A 34 -4.48 -16.61 -12.99
C GLN A 34 -5.81 -16.55 -12.24
N SER A 35 -6.24 -17.69 -11.71
CA SER A 35 -7.48 -17.81 -10.95
C SER A 35 -7.18 -18.17 -9.50
N TYR A 36 -8.00 -17.67 -8.59
CA TYR A 36 -7.89 -17.85 -7.15
C TYR A 36 -9.25 -18.21 -6.57
N ILE A 37 -9.23 -18.87 -5.42
CA ILE A 37 -10.40 -19.29 -4.67
C ILE A 37 -10.52 -18.38 -3.45
N LEU A 38 -11.66 -17.72 -3.32
CA LEU A 38 -12.03 -16.98 -2.11
C LEU A 38 -13.06 -17.80 -1.31
N PRO A 39 -12.79 -18.16 -0.04
CA PRO A 39 -13.67 -18.95 0.80
C PRO A 39 -14.83 -18.13 1.41
N ALA A 40 -15.35 -17.15 0.66
CA ALA A 40 -16.47 -16.31 1.07
C ALA A 40 -17.32 -15.92 -0.14
N SER A 41 -18.57 -15.52 0.08
CA SER A 41 -19.38 -14.95 -0.99
C SER A 41 -19.07 -13.46 -1.16
N VAL A 42 -19.06 -12.99 -2.40
CA VAL A 42 -18.76 -11.61 -2.75
C VAL A 42 -20.04 -10.92 -3.17
N GLU A 43 -20.42 -9.86 -2.45
CA GLU A 43 -21.52 -8.98 -2.85
C GLU A 43 -21.04 -7.94 -3.87
N MET A 44 -19.96 -7.23 -3.54
CA MET A 44 -19.41 -6.14 -4.35
C MET A 44 -17.89 -6.07 -4.24
N MET A 45 -17.23 -5.54 -5.28
CA MET A 45 -15.79 -5.28 -5.28
C MET A 45 -15.48 -3.89 -5.82
N LYS A 46 -14.45 -3.25 -5.26
CA LYS A 46 -13.94 -1.96 -5.75
C LYS A 46 -12.47 -1.78 -5.43
N GLU A 47 -11.72 -1.18 -6.34
CA GLU A 47 -10.32 -0.84 -6.16
C GLU A 47 -10.12 0.44 -5.35
N THR A 48 -9.02 0.52 -4.59
CA THR A 48 -8.56 1.76 -3.97
C THR A 48 -7.95 2.70 -5.02
N ILE A 49 -8.25 4.00 -4.92
CA ILE A 49 -7.74 5.03 -5.83
C ILE A 49 -7.09 6.18 -5.06
N THR A 50 -5.95 6.64 -5.57
CA THR A 50 -5.19 7.80 -5.09
C THR A 50 -4.86 8.74 -6.25
N GLU A 51 -4.41 9.95 -5.96
CA GLU A 51 -4.22 10.99 -6.99
C GLU A 51 -3.15 10.62 -8.01
N LYS A 52 -2.02 10.07 -7.55
CA LYS A 52 -0.87 9.73 -8.42
C LYS A 52 -0.77 8.24 -8.71
N GLY A 53 -1.50 7.39 -7.98
CA GLY A 53 -1.45 5.94 -8.14
C GLY A 53 -0.09 5.34 -7.79
N ILE A 54 0.65 5.96 -6.87
CA ILE A 54 1.98 5.53 -6.42
C ILE A 54 1.86 4.46 -5.33
N THR A 55 0.89 4.62 -4.40
CA THR A 55 0.66 3.61 -3.36
C THR A 55 0.20 2.28 -3.97
N SER A 56 0.46 1.17 -3.26
CA SER A 56 -0.05 -0.15 -3.61
C SER A 56 -1.57 -0.11 -3.77
N LYS A 57 -2.09 -0.71 -4.83
CA LYS A 57 -3.54 -0.85 -5.01
C LYS A 57 -4.04 -2.04 -4.21
N HIS A 58 -5.11 -1.86 -3.45
CA HIS A 58 -5.84 -2.95 -2.81
C HIS A 58 -7.24 -3.05 -3.43
N ILE A 59 -7.83 -4.23 -3.38
CA ILE A 59 -9.23 -4.47 -3.75
C ILE A 59 -10.04 -4.59 -2.46
N LEU A 60 -11.09 -3.79 -2.37
CA LEU A 60 -12.10 -3.89 -1.33
C LEU A 60 -13.17 -4.86 -1.79
N VAL A 61 -13.45 -5.87 -0.98
CA VAL A 61 -14.41 -6.93 -1.24
C VAL A 61 -15.46 -6.90 -0.14
N ALA A 62 -16.70 -6.52 -0.47
CA ALA A 62 -17.83 -6.66 0.44
C ALA A 62 -18.28 -8.12 0.45
N LEU A 63 -18.29 -8.71 1.63
CA LEU A 63 -18.67 -10.09 1.88
C LEU A 63 -20.15 -10.17 2.29
N ASP A 64 -20.77 -11.32 2.06
CA ASP A 64 -22.17 -11.61 2.46
C ASP A 64 -22.40 -11.60 3.98
N ASN A 65 -21.38 -11.91 4.77
CA ASN A 65 -21.40 -11.80 6.23
C ASN A 65 -21.39 -10.35 6.74
N GLY A 66 -21.35 -9.37 5.82
CA GLY A 66 -21.31 -7.95 6.09
C GLY A 66 -19.94 -7.40 6.46
N GLY A 67 -18.87 -8.20 6.32
CA GLY A 67 -17.49 -7.73 6.42
C GLY A 67 -17.01 -7.08 5.12
N VAL A 68 -16.13 -6.10 5.21
CA VAL A 68 -15.45 -5.52 4.06
C VAL A 68 -13.98 -5.87 4.13
N LEU A 69 -13.55 -6.80 3.28
CA LEU A 69 -12.19 -7.32 3.22
C LEU A 69 -11.32 -6.43 2.34
N GLU A 70 -10.18 -6.00 2.86
CA GLU A 70 -9.12 -5.34 2.09
C GLU A 70 -8.10 -6.38 1.62
N LEU A 71 -8.08 -6.62 0.31
CA LEU A 71 -7.21 -7.60 -0.32
C LEU A 71 -6.07 -6.91 -1.09
N PRO A 72 -4.80 -7.14 -0.73
CA PRO A 72 -3.66 -6.61 -1.48
C PRO A 72 -3.60 -7.11 -2.92
N TRP A 73 -3.42 -6.22 -3.91
CA TRP A 73 -3.30 -6.60 -5.32
C TRP A 73 -2.12 -7.54 -5.59
N VAL A 74 -1.05 -7.47 -4.79
CA VAL A 74 0.11 -8.36 -4.88
C VAL A 74 -0.28 -9.84 -4.70
N LEU A 75 -1.37 -10.13 -3.97
CA LEU A 75 -1.88 -11.51 -3.87
C LEU A 75 -2.63 -11.96 -5.12
N LEU A 76 -3.06 -11.04 -5.97
CA LEU A 76 -3.82 -11.31 -7.18
C LEU A 76 -2.98 -11.19 -8.46
N ASP A 77 -1.66 -11.12 -8.31
CA ASP A 77 -0.71 -11.03 -9.41
C ASP A 77 -0.64 -12.36 -10.21
N PRO A 78 -0.96 -12.37 -11.52
CA PRO A 78 -0.91 -13.57 -12.35
C PRO A 78 0.50 -14.11 -12.59
N ARG A 79 1.55 -13.33 -12.32
CA ARG A 79 2.96 -13.74 -12.47
C ARG A 79 3.43 -14.69 -11.36
N ARG A 80 2.60 -14.94 -10.34
CA ARG A 80 2.96 -15.78 -9.19
C ARG A 80 3.18 -17.24 -9.63
N PRO A 81 4.39 -17.80 -9.46
CA PRO A 81 4.71 -19.15 -9.92
C PRO A 81 4.28 -20.21 -8.89
N LEU A 82 3.99 -21.44 -9.34
CA LEU A 82 3.75 -22.57 -8.43
C LEU A 82 4.98 -22.90 -7.57
N ALA A 83 6.18 -22.75 -8.12
CA ALA A 83 7.45 -22.95 -7.43
C ALA A 83 8.36 -21.74 -7.65
N ALA A 84 8.98 -21.25 -6.58
CA ALA A 84 9.81 -20.04 -6.63
C ALA A 84 11.12 -20.29 -7.41
N THR A 85 11.25 -19.67 -8.58
CA THR A 85 12.49 -19.60 -9.39
C THR A 85 13.45 -18.55 -8.80
N PRO A 86 14.77 -18.64 -9.05
CA PRO A 86 15.74 -17.67 -8.52
C PRO A 86 15.43 -16.23 -8.96
N ASP A 87 15.12 -16.02 -10.25
CA ASP A 87 14.82 -14.69 -10.80
C ASP A 87 13.61 -14.04 -10.10
N LEU A 88 12.54 -14.80 -9.88
CA LEU A 88 11.32 -14.28 -9.23
C LEU A 88 11.51 -14.06 -7.72
N ARG A 89 12.49 -14.72 -7.09
CA ARG A 89 12.86 -14.45 -5.70
C ARG A 89 13.59 -13.12 -5.56
N GLU A 90 14.37 -12.72 -6.56
CA GLU A 90 15.01 -11.39 -6.58
C GLU A 90 13.97 -10.27 -6.69
N GLU A 91 12.89 -10.49 -7.44
CA GLU A 91 11.74 -9.57 -7.54
C GLU A 91 10.77 -9.65 -6.34
N ALA A 92 11.06 -10.49 -5.34
CA ALA A 92 10.22 -10.73 -4.16
C ALA A 92 8.77 -11.17 -4.48
N VAL A 93 8.57 -11.90 -5.58
CA VAL A 93 7.26 -12.42 -5.99
C VAL A 93 6.84 -13.57 -5.08
N ILE A 94 5.63 -13.47 -4.52
CA ILE A 94 5.06 -14.47 -3.62
C ILE A 94 4.65 -15.71 -4.44
N PRO A 95 5.04 -16.94 -4.05
CA PRO A 95 4.59 -18.16 -4.73
C PRO A 95 3.07 -18.25 -4.79
N TYR A 96 2.53 -18.82 -5.85
CA TYR A 96 1.08 -18.97 -6.03
C TYR A 96 0.49 -19.89 -4.96
N VAL A 97 -0.53 -19.37 -4.29
CA VAL A 97 -1.40 -20.11 -3.38
C VAL A 97 -2.82 -19.89 -3.89
N PRO A 98 -3.56 -20.95 -4.26
CA PRO A 98 -4.87 -20.83 -4.86
C PRO A 98 -5.89 -20.22 -3.91
N GLU A 99 -5.81 -20.52 -2.62
CA GLU A 99 -6.72 -20.01 -1.60
C GLU A 99 -6.27 -18.64 -1.11
N LEU A 100 -7.16 -17.65 -1.20
CA LEU A 100 -6.90 -16.30 -0.71
C LEU A 100 -7.14 -16.22 0.80
N PRO A 101 -6.21 -15.61 1.56
CA PRO A 101 -6.35 -15.50 3.00
C PRO A 101 -7.46 -14.51 3.37
N THR A 102 -8.43 -14.96 4.16
CA THR A 102 -9.46 -14.10 4.78
C THR A 102 -9.09 -13.86 6.24
N LEU A 103 -8.14 -12.95 6.47
CA LEU A 103 -7.68 -12.59 7.80
C LEU A 103 -8.64 -11.59 8.45
N PRO A 104 -9.07 -11.79 9.71
CA PRO A 104 -9.91 -10.82 10.42
C PRO A 104 -9.29 -9.42 10.51
N GLU A 105 -7.95 -9.33 10.55
CA GLU A 105 -7.22 -8.05 10.59
C GLU A 105 -7.35 -7.25 9.30
N ALA A 106 -7.67 -7.90 8.19
CA ALA A 106 -7.89 -7.25 6.88
C ALA A 106 -9.34 -6.77 6.70
N ILE A 107 -10.22 -6.98 7.69
CA ILE A 107 -11.61 -6.53 7.65
C ILE A 107 -11.69 -5.09 8.17
N ILE A 108 -11.97 -4.14 7.28
CA ILE A 108 -11.86 -2.69 7.57
C ILE A 108 -13.00 -2.15 8.44
N ASN A 109 -14.13 -2.85 8.49
CA ASN A 109 -15.32 -2.44 9.24
C ASN A 109 -15.42 -3.07 10.63
N TYR A 110 -14.43 -3.85 11.08
CA TYR A 110 -14.36 -4.45 12.42
C TYR A 110 -15.71 -5.04 12.90
N ASN A 111 -16.37 -4.37 13.86
CA ASN A 111 -17.63 -4.81 14.46
C ASN A 111 -18.88 -4.17 13.83
N GLN A 112 -18.74 -3.40 12.76
CA GLN A 112 -19.82 -2.70 12.07
C GLN A 112 -20.23 -3.46 10.82
N THR A 113 -21.02 -4.52 11.00
CA THR A 113 -21.51 -5.36 9.89
C THR A 113 -22.41 -4.58 8.95
N LEU A 114 -22.15 -4.67 7.64
CA LEU A 114 -22.91 -3.98 6.60
C LEU A 114 -23.66 -5.00 5.76
N LEU A 115 -24.97 -5.08 5.95
CA LEU A 115 -25.80 -6.03 5.20
C LEU A 115 -26.28 -5.40 3.89
N ARG A 116 -26.34 -6.23 2.83
CA ARG A 116 -26.90 -5.86 1.52
C ARG A 116 -26.20 -4.63 0.94
N VAL A 117 -24.89 -4.75 0.75
CA VAL A 117 -24.06 -3.69 0.15
C VAL A 117 -24.48 -3.50 -1.30
N SER A 118 -24.87 -2.28 -1.66
CA SER A 118 -25.25 -1.92 -3.03
C SER A 118 -24.06 -1.39 -3.84
N GLY A 119 -23.08 -0.80 -3.17
CA GLY A 119 -21.86 -0.34 -3.82
C GLY A 119 -20.79 0.14 -2.86
N ILE A 120 -19.57 0.24 -3.39
CA ILE A 120 -18.41 0.81 -2.72
C ILE A 120 -17.90 1.95 -3.60
N HIS A 121 -17.71 3.12 -3.00
CA HIS A 121 -17.13 4.29 -3.63
C HIS A 121 -15.78 4.60 -2.98
N THR A 122 -14.76 4.75 -3.82
CA THR A 122 -13.39 5.09 -3.40
C THR A 122 -13.01 6.44 -4.00
N SER A 123 -12.39 7.30 -3.19
CA SER A 123 -11.96 8.64 -3.60
C SER A 123 -10.57 8.94 -3.05
N PRO A 124 -9.70 9.66 -3.78
CA PRO A 124 -8.47 10.19 -3.21
C PRO A 124 -8.79 11.15 -2.05
N SER A 125 -7.92 11.20 -1.05
CA SER A 125 -8.08 12.07 0.14
C SER A 125 -7.27 13.37 0.09
N GLY A 126 -6.39 13.53 -0.91
CA GLY A 126 -5.35 14.56 -0.98
C GLY A 126 -3.98 14.12 -0.44
N LEU A 127 -3.93 13.04 0.34
CA LEU A 127 -2.70 12.34 0.70
C LEU A 127 -2.53 11.11 -0.19
N GLU A 128 -1.32 10.86 -0.67
CA GLU A 128 -1.06 9.75 -1.59
C GLU A 128 -1.10 8.40 -0.87
N SER A 129 -0.87 8.39 0.44
CA SER A 129 -0.91 7.15 1.23
C SER A 129 -2.31 6.69 1.64
N THR A 130 -3.35 7.51 1.43
CA THR A 130 -4.70 7.23 1.95
C THR A 130 -5.79 7.37 0.88
N CYS A 131 -6.82 6.55 1.02
CA CYS A 131 -8.02 6.54 0.20
C CYS A 131 -9.26 6.68 1.09
N LEU A 132 -10.22 7.50 0.67
CA LEU A 132 -11.53 7.61 1.32
C LEU A 132 -12.44 6.53 0.76
N VAL A 133 -13.01 5.71 1.64
CA VAL A 133 -13.87 4.60 1.28
C VAL A 133 -15.26 4.84 1.86
N THR A 134 -16.27 4.83 0.99
CA THR A 134 -17.68 4.89 1.38
C THR A 134 -18.39 3.66 0.87
N VAL A 135 -18.94 2.87 1.77
CA VAL A 135 -19.74 1.69 1.45
C VAL A 135 -21.21 2.06 1.69
N TYR A 136 -22.06 1.82 0.70
CA TYR A 136 -23.47 2.17 0.77
C TYR A 136 -24.36 1.00 0.35
N GLY A 137 -25.52 0.89 0.99
CA GLY A 137 -26.51 -0.14 0.73
C GLY A 137 -27.75 0.04 1.59
N LEU A 138 -28.08 -0.94 2.42
CA LEU A 138 -29.03 -0.74 3.52
C LEU A 138 -28.51 0.28 4.52
N ASP A 139 -27.24 0.15 4.89
CA ASP A 139 -26.52 1.03 5.80
C ASP A 139 -25.44 1.82 5.06
N LEU A 140 -24.94 2.88 5.71
CA LEU A 140 -23.84 3.71 5.21
C LEU A 140 -22.64 3.57 6.14
N PHE A 141 -21.48 3.28 5.56
CA PHE A 141 -20.21 3.21 6.27
C PHE A 141 -19.14 4.01 5.55
N TYR A 142 -18.32 4.69 6.34
CA TYR A 142 -17.25 5.53 5.83
C TYR A 142 -15.99 5.29 6.64
N THR A 143 -14.88 5.08 5.95
CA THR A 143 -13.57 4.94 6.57
C THR A 143 -12.46 5.43 5.65
N ARG A 144 -11.25 5.59 6.20
CA ARG A 144 -10.04 5.84 5.43
C ARG A 144 -9.19 4.59 5.44
N VAL A 145 -8.66 4.23 4.29
CA VAL A 145 -7.80 3.05 4.10
C VAL A 145 -6.43 3.51 3.63
N ALA A 146 -5.36 2.87 4.11
CA ALA A 146 -3.99 3.20 3.78
C ALA A 146 -3.23 1.97 3.28
N PRO A 147 -3.32 1.63 1.98
CA PRO A 147 -2.79 0.38 1.44
C PRO A 147 -1.31 0.13 1.73
N SER A 148 -0.45 1.14 1.55
CA SER A 148 0.98 1.06 1.84
C SER A 148 1.37 1.61 3.22
N LYS A 149 0.40 1.72 4.14
CA LYS A 149 0.50 2.50 5.39
C LYS A 149 0.72 3.99 5.11
N THR A 150 0.60 4.81 6.15
CA THR A 150 0.70 6.27 6.04
C THR A 150 2.17 6.74 5.95
N PHE A 151 2.77 6.63 4.76
CA PHE A 151 4.17 7.00 4.51
C PHE A 151 4.41 8.51 4.33
N ASP A 152 3.36 9.27 4.05
CA ASP A 152 3.38 10.73 3.91
C ASP A 152 2.90 11.46 5.18
N MET A 153 2.63 10.71 6.25
CA MET A 153 2.26 11.24 7.57
C MET A 153 3.30 10.83 8.61
N LEU A 154 3.48 11.69 9.61
CA LEU A 154 4.23 11.33 10.80
C LEU A 154 3.44 10.28 11.60
N LYS A 155 4.15 9.32 12.19
CA LYS A 155 3.52 8.30 13.04
C LYS A 155 2.78 8.96 14.20
N GLU A 156 1.62 8.42 14.55
CA GLU A 156 0.84 8.88 15.70
C GLU A 156 1.64 8.69 17.01
N ASP A 157 2.37 7.58 17.14
CA ASP A 157 3.20 7.24 18.30
C ASP A 157 4.62 7.84 18.24
N PHE A 158 4.81 8.97 17.56
CA PHE A 158 6.13 9.58 17.44
C PHE A 158 6.58 10.23 18.75
N ASP A 159 7.75 9.82 19.26
CA ASP A 159 8.29 10.35 20.52
C ASP A 159 9.01 11.69 20.32
N TYR A 160 8.23 12.78 20.40
CA TYR A 160 8.74 14.14 20.34
C TYR A 160 9.63 14.49 21.54
N ILE A 161 9.42 13.86 22.70
CA ILE A 161 10.16 14.16 23.93
C ILE A 161 11.59 13.68 23.80
N LEU A 162 11.79 12.46 23.31
CA LEU A 162 13.10 11.87 23.10
C LEU A 162 13.96 12.72 22.16
N ILE A 163 13.42 13.09 20.99
CA ILE A 163 14.18 13.89 20.01
C ILE A 163 14.51 15.27 20.56
N THR A 164 13.55 15.91 21.23
CA THR A 164 13.78 17.21 21.86
C THR A 164 14.87 17.12 22.94
N ALA A 165 14.82 16.10 23.80
CA ALA A 165 15.80 15.89 24.86
C ALA A 165 17.21 15.64 24.31
N VAL A 166 17.33 14.81 23.26
CA VAL A 166 18.61 14.54 22.59
C VAL A 166 19.17 15.80 21.95
N LEU A 167 18.34 16.60 21.29
CA LEU A 167 18.78 17.85 20.65
C LEU A 167 19.26 18.89 21.67
N VAL A 168 18.54 19.04 22.79
CA VAL A 168 18.97 19.91 23.90
C VAL A 168 20.28 19.37 24.52
N GLY A 169 20.37 18.06 24.76
CA GLY A 169 21.58 17.43 25.28
C GLY A 169 22.80 17.71 24.39
N LEU A 170 22.68 17.46 23.07
CA LEU A 170 23.76 17.67 22.12
C LEU A 170 24.18 19.14 22.00
N THR A 171 23.23 20.09 22.02
CA THR A 171 23.56 21.52 21.96
C THR A 171 24.30 22.01 23.20
N VAL A 172 23.87 21.60 24.40
CA VAL A 172 24.56 21.91 25.66
C VAL A 172 25.95 21.28 25.68
N SER A 173 26.06 20.00 25.33
CA SER A 173 27.34 19.28 25.26
C SER A 173 28.30 19.93 24.26
N ALA A 174 27.82 20.38 23.09
CA ALA A 174 28.65 21.07 22.10
C ALA A 174 29.19 22.40 22.64
N PHE A 175 28.36 23.20 23.32
CA PHE A 175 28.79 24.48 23.89
C PHE A 175 29.82 24.29 25.01
N MET A 176 29.58 23.32 25.90
CA MET A 176 30.55 22.96 26.95
C MET A 176 31.86 22.48 26.35
N THR A 177 31.82 21.59 25.36
CA THR A 177 33.01 21.05 24.69
C THR A 177 33.80 22.15 23.98
N LYS A 178 33.12 23.08 23.29
CA LYS A 178 33.76 24.25 22.66
C LYS A 178 34.51 25.09 23.69
N ARG A 179 33.91 25.38 24.85
CA ARG A 179 34.57 26.15 25.91
C ARG A 179 35.75 25.40 26.51
N LEU A 180 35.62 24.10 26.74
CA LEU A 180 36.70 23.25 27.25
C LEU A 180 37.87 23.16 26.26
N ALA A 181 37.57 23.00 24.97
CA ALA A 181 38.57 22.96 23.91
C ALA A 181 39.32 24.30 23.78
N ALA A 182 38.61 25.43 23.80
CA ALA A 182 39.25 26.76 23.75
C ALA A 182 40.18 26.99 24.96
N ARG A 183 39.76 26.58 26.16
CA ARG A 183 40.60 26.64 27.36
C ARG A 183 41.83 25.74 27.24
N LYS A 184 41.67 24.52 26.74
CA LYS A 184 42.77 23.56 26.52
C LYS A 184 43.78 24.09 25.51
N ALA A 185 43.31 24.62 24.38
CA ALA A 185 44.16 25.19 23.33
C ALA A 185 44.95 26.41 23.84
N LEU A 186 44.31 27.32 24.58
CA LEU A 186 44.98 28.46 25.19
C LEU A 186 46.09 28.00 26.16
N LYS A 187 45.78 27.06 27.06
CA LYS A 187 46.76 26.52 28.01
C LYS A 187 47.97 25.85 27.32
N GLN A 188 47.75 25.25 26.15
CA GLN A 188 48.81 24.61 25.38
C GLN A 188 49.66 25.62 24.60
N ALA A 189 49.07 26.72 24.13
CA ALA A 189 49.79 27.79 23.43
C ALA A 189 50.63 28.68 24.39
N TRP A 190 50.26 28.75 25.66
CA TRP A 190 50.96 29.53 26.71
C TRP A 190 51.98 28.69 27.49
N LYS A 191 52.36 27.54 26.94
CA LYS A 191 53.37 26.64 27.47
C LYS A 191 54.60 26.72 26.58
#